data_AF-C5BJY2-F1
#
_entry.id   AF-C5BJY2-F1
#
_cell.length_a   1.000
_cell.length_b   1.000
_cell.length_c   1.000
_cell.angle_alpha   90.00
_cell.angle_beta   90.00
_cell.angle_gamma   90.00
#
_symmetry.space_group_name_H-M   'P 1'
#
loop_
_entity.id
_entity.type
_entity.pdbx_description
1 polymer ?
#
loop_
_entity_poly.entity_id
_entity_poly.type
_entity_poly.pdbx_seq_one_letter_code
_entity_poly.pdbx_strand_id
1 'polypeptide(L)'
;MNQRGLSLIELMVVIAIFSVLTMAGLSFSTNWSTINRLNAAENDLYHSFSLAKSQALRNAFAVSGGQAATALCFGNDTMTVHAAQPSGPASCDSTPVWSADLSPLVTVEANGVAVGCLCMSNHGRITQVGAGCVSCGGSGSLLLRSGGETKNVELL
;
A
#
# COMPACT_ATOMS: atom_id res chain seq x y z
N MET A 1 25.47 -47.64 -32.33
CA MET A 1 24.92 -46.51 -31.56
C MET A 1 25.60 -46.52 -30.20
N ASN A 2 26.59 -45.65 -29.98
CA ASN A 2 27.32 -45.62 -28.69
C ASN A 2 26.50 -44.86 -27.65
N GLN A 3 25.83 -45.59 -26.76
CA GLN A 3 25.29 -45.03 -25.53
C GLN A 3 26.46 -44.68 -24.61
N ARG A 4 26.77 -43.39 -24.48
CA ARG A 4 27.70 -42.89 -23.47
C ARG A 4 26.96 -42.87 -22.13
N GLY A 5 27.35 -43.75 -21.21
CA GLY A 5 26.83 -43.76 -19.83
C GLY A 5 27.45 -42.62 -19.02
N LEU A 6 26.64 -41.95 -18.20
CA LEU A 6 27.10 -40.97 -17.21
C LEU A 6 27.95 -41.66 -16.14
N SER A 7 29.06 -41.04 -15.76
CA SER A 7 29.87 -41.53 -14.64
C SER A 7 29.15 -41.27 -13.31
N LEU A 8 29.32 -42.18 -12.34
CA LEU A 8 28.75 -42.02 -11.01
C LEU A 8 29.26 -40.73 -10.32
N ILE A 9 30.51 -40.35 -10.58
CA ILE A 9 31.07 -39.10 -10.03
C ILE A 9 30.51 -37.85 -10.72
N GLU A 10 30.17 -37.94 -12.00
CA GLU A 10 29.56 -36.85 -12.75
C GLU A 10 28.16 -36.56 -12.21
N LEU A 11 27.38 -37.59 -11.89
CA LEU A 11 26.08 -37.45 -11.23
C LEU A 11 26.22 -36.80 -9.84
N MET A 12 27.21 -37.20 -9.05
CA MET A 12 27.44 -36.62 -7.72
C MET A 12 27.79 -35.13 -7.79
N VAL A 13 28.66 -34.74 -8.73
CA VAL A 13 29.05 -33.33 -8.93
C VAL A 13 27.85 -32.50 -9.40
N VAL A 14 27.03 -33.01 -10.32
CA VAL A 14 25.84 -32.30 -10.81
C VAL A 14 24.84 -32.08 -9.68
N ILE A 15 24.57 -33.10 -8.85
CA ILE A 15 23.65 -32.97 -7.70
C ILE A 15 24.20 -31.97 -6.68
N ALA A 16 25.52 -31.98 -6.42
CA ALA A 16 26.16 -31.03 -5.51
C ALA A 16 26.06 -29.58 -6.02
N ILE A 17 26.26 -29.35 -7.31
CA ILE A 17 26.12 -28.01 -7.90
C ILE A 17 24.64 -27.58 -7.88
N PHE A 18 23.72 -28.48 -8.20
CA PHE A 18 22.28 -28.22 -8.21
C PHE A 18 21.75 -27.87 -6.80
N SER A 19 22.21 -28.54 -5.75
CA SER A 19 21.79 -28.23 -4.38
C SER A 19 22.25 -26.84 -3.94
N VAL A 20 23.48 -26.44 -4.27
CA VAL A 20 23.99 -25.09 -3.98
C VAL A 20 23.18 -24.03 -4.74
N LEU A 21 22.91 -24.26 -6.02
CA LEU A 21 22.13 -23.32 -6.86
C LEU A 21 20.69 -23.18 -6.38
N THR A 22 20.03 -24.27 -6.01
CA THR A 22 18.65 -24.24 -5.53
C THR A 22 18.51 -23.51 -4.21
N MET A 23 19.43 -23.71 -3.26
CA MET A 23 19.44 -22.95 -2.00
C MET A 23 19.65 -21.45 -2.24
N ALA A 24 20.54 -21.07 -3.15
CA ALA A 24 20.75 -19.67 -3.50
C ALA A 24 19.52 -19.02 -4.18
N GLY A 25 18.83 -19.76 -5.05
CA GLY A 25 17.65 -19.27 -5.78
C GLY A 25 16.43 -18.98 -4.90
N LEU A 26 16.25 -19.72 -3.80
CA LEU A 26 15.10 -19.55 -2.89
C LEU A 26 15.15 -18.25 -2.09
N SER A 27 16.33 -17.85 -1.59
CA SER A 27 16.48 -16.61 -0.81
C SER A 27 16.22 -15.35 -1.66
N PHE A 28 16.49 -15.43 -2.97
CA PHE A 28 16.28 -14.30 -3.86
C PHE A 28 14.79 -14.07 -4.19
N SER A 29 14.02 -15.15 -4.33
CA SER A 29 12.60 -15.06 -4.71
C SER A 29 11.72 -14.46 -3.61
N THR A 30 12.03 -14.73 -2.34
CA THR A 30 11.28 -14.18 -1.20
C THR A 30 11.46 -12.67 -1.10
N ASN A 31 12.70 -12.17 -1.19
CA ASN A 31 12.99 -10.74 -1.15
C ASN A 31 12.34 -9.99 -2.32
N TRP A 32 12.44 -10.55 -3.53
CA TRP A 32 11.78 -9.99 -4.71
C TRP A 32 10.27 -9.87 -4.53
N SER A 33 9.62 -10.87 -3.92
CA SER A 33 8.19 -10.82 -3.64
C SER A 33 7.82 -9.69 -2.66
N THR A 34 8.65 -9.45 -1.64
CA THR A 34 8.46 -8.37 -0.66
C THR A 34 8.55 -7.01 -1.33
N ILE A 35 9.59 -6.80 -2.15
CA ILE A 35 9.78 -5.55 -2.90
C ILE A 35 8.63 -5.31 -3.87
N ASN A 36 8.18 -6.36 -4.57
CA ASN A 36 7.06 -6.23 -5.51
C ASN A 36 5.76 -5.82 -4.81
N ARG A 37 5.47 -6.37 -3.62
CA ARG A 37 4.33 -5.94 -2.81
C ARG A 37 4.43 -4.48 -2.38
N LEU A 38 5.61 -4.04 -1.95
CA LEU A 38 5.83 -2.63 -1.57
C LEU A 38 5.67 -1.68 -2.74
N ASN A 39 6.18 -2.05 -3.93
CA ASN A 39 6.02 -1.24 -5.15
C ASN A 39 4.56 -1.17 -5.60
N ALA A 40 3.82 -2.28 -5.53
CA ALA A 40 2.39 -2.28 -5.83
C ALA A 40 1.62 -1.38 -4.86
N ALA A 41 1.84 -1.55 -3.56
CA ALA A 41 1.19 -0.73 -2.53
C ALA A 41 1.51 0.76 -2.67
N GLU A 42 2.75 1.12 -3.02
CA GLU A 42 3.13 2.50 -3.29
C GLU A 42 2.40 3.07 -4.52
N ASN A 43 2.35 2.31 -5.62
CA ASN A 43 1.67 2.77 -6.83
C ASN A 43 0.17 2.99 -6.58
N ASP A 44 -0.48 2.05 -5.88
CA ASP A 44 -1.88 2.17 -5.50
C ASP A 44 -2.09 3.34 -4.53
N LEU A 45 -1.12 3.60 -3.63
CA LEU A 45 -1.17 4.72 -2.71
C LEU A 45 -1.09 6.05 -3.45
N TYR A 46 -0.18 6.22 -4.40
CA TYR A 46 -0.12 7.44 -5.23
C TYR A 46 -1.38 7.63 -6.07
N HIS A 47 -1.91 6.54 -6.64
CA HIS A 47 -3.13 6.58 -7.43
C HIS A 47 -4.34 6.99 -6.57
N SER A 48 -4.53 6.32 -5.43
CA SER A 48 -5.62 6.58 -4.50
C SER A 48 -5.52 7.97 -3.86
N PHE A 49 -4.32 8.45 -3.54
CA PHE A 49 -4.10 9.81 -3.04
C PHE A 49 -4.45 10.85 -4.10
N SER A 50 -4.01 10.66 -5.34
CA SER A 50 -4.32 11.57 -6.45
C SER A 50 -5.82 11.60 -6.74
N LEU A 51 -6.47 10.43 -6.72
CA LEU A 51 -7.91 10.31 -6.84
C LEU A 51 -8.60 11.04 -5.68
N ALA A 52 -8.16 10.81 -4.45
CA ALA A 52 -8.75 11.41 -3.26
C ALA A 52 -8.66 12.94 -3.29
N LYS A 53 -7.48 13.47 -3.67
CA LYS A 53 -7.23 14.90 -3.88
C LYS A 53 -8.17 15.47 -4.94
N SER A 54 -8.34 14.77 -6.07
CA SER A 54 -9.24 15.21 -7.14
C SER A 54 -10.70 15.26 -6.68
N GLN A 55 -11.16 14.28 -5.90
CA GLN A 55 -12.51 14.26 -5.34
C GLN A 55 -12.69 15.37 -4.30
N ALA A 56 -11.66 15.62 -3.49
CA ALA A 56 -11.69 16.65 -2.47
C ALA A 56 -11.82 18.04 -3.10
N LEU A 57 -11.08 18.30 -4.18
CA LEU A 57 -11.14 19.55 -4.93
C LEU A 57 -12.45 19.71 -5.70
N ARG A 58 -13.05 18.62 -6.20
CA ARG A 58 -14.38 18.65 -6.80
C ARG A 58 -15.45 19.06 -5.79
N ASN A 59 -15.31 18.61 -4.54
CA ASN A 59 -16.17 18.97 -3.40
C ASN A 59 -17.67 18.94 -3.75
N ALA A 60 -18.16 17.83 -4.32
CA ALA A 60 -19.50 17.74 -4.91
C ALA A 60 -20.66 18.11 -3.96
N PHE A 61 -20.43 17.97 -2.65
CA PHE A 61 -21.43 18.26 -1.60
C PHE A 61 -21.11 19.52 -0.80
N ALA A 62 -20.26 20.41 -1.32
CA ALA A 62 -19.95 21.73 -0.75
C ALA A 62 -19.52 21.69 0.73
N VAL A 63 -18.72 20.69 1.10
CA VAL A 63 -18.11 20.59 2.44
C VAL A 63 -17.24 21.83 2.68
N SER A 64 -17.41 22.47 3.84
CA SER A 64 -16.77 23.73 4.20
C SER A 64 -16.10 23.67 5.58
N GLY A 65 -15.36 24.71 5.97
CA GLY A 65 -14.81 24.83 7.33
C GLY A 65 -13.68 23.84 7.66
N GLY A 66 -12.92 23.39 6.67
CA GLY A 66 -11.78 22.48 6.86
C GLY A 66 -12.16 21.01 7.11
N GLN A 67 -13.46 20.71 7.13
CA GLN A 67 -14.01 19.36 7.20
C GLN A 67 -13.51 18.51 6.04
N ALA A 68 -13.44 17.19 6.26
CA ALA A 68 -13.01 16.25 5.24
C ALA A 68 -14.00 16.19 4.06
N ALA A 69 -13.52 16.61 2.89
CA ALA A 69 -14.22 16.41 1.61
C ALA A 69 -13.98 15.01 1.04
N THR A 70 -12.84 14.39 1.40
CA THR A 70 -12.49 13.01 1.03
C THR A 70 -11.71 12.34 2.17
N ALA A 71 -11.84 11.03 2.31
CA ALA A 71 -11.03 10.19 3.18
C ALA A 71 -10.41 9.03 2.38
N LEU A 72 -9.11 8.83 2.54
CA LEU A 72 -8.37 7.64 2.11
C LEU A 72 -8.22 6.74 3.33
N CYS A 73 -8.67 5.51 3.26
CA CYS A 73 -8.72 4.60 4.41
C CYS A 73 -7.96 3.30 4.11
N PHE A 74 -7.25 2.82 5.12
CA PHE A 74 -6.46 1.59 5.10
C PHE A 74 -7.03 0.63 6.13
N GLY A 75 -7.48 -0.54 5.70
CA GLY A 75 -8.05 -1.53 6.61
C GLY A 75 -8.63 -2.74 5.89
N ASN A 76 -8.77 -3.85 6.60
CA ASN A 76 -9.31 -5.11 6.07
C ASN A 76 -8.58 -5.58 4.80
N ASP A 77 -7.26 -5.44 4.74
CA ASP A 77 -6.45 -5.78 3.57
C ASP A 77 -6.90 -5.04 2.29
N THR A 78 -7.46 -3.85 2.46
CA THR A 78 -7.90 -2.99 1.36
C THR A 78 -7.52 -1.53 1.62
N MET A 79 -7.37 -0.81 0.53
CA MET A 79 -7.27 0.63 0.51
C MET A 79 -8.49 1.19 -0.20
N THR A 80 -9.14 2.19 0.40
CA THR A 80 -10.42 2.72 -0.08
C THR A 80 -10.44 4.24 -0.09
N VAL A 81 -11.09 4.82 -1.10
CA VAL A 81 -11.28 6.27 -1.21
C VAL A 81 -12.77 6.58 -1.06
N HIS A 82 -13.07 7.48 -0.15
CA HIS A 82 -14.41 7.88 0.25
C HIS A 82 -14.61 9.36 0.01
N ALA A 83 -15.63 9.74 -0.74
CA ALA A 83 -16.00 11.15 -0.88
C ALA A 83 -17.04 11.53 0.20
N ALA A 84 -17.18 12.82 0.46
CA ALA A 84 -18.28 13.33 1.25
C ALA A 84 -19.62 12.90 0.66
N GLN A 85 -20.66 12.92 1.48
CA GLN A 85 -22.03 12.55 1.10
C GLN A 85 -23.00 13.67 1.50
N PRO A 86 -24.26 13.65 1.02
CA PRO A 86 -25.27 14.61 1.48
C PRO A 86 -25.49 14.59 3.01
N SER A 87 -25.21 13.46 3.64
CA SER A 87 -25.32 13.24 5.09
C SER A 87 -24.19 13.87 5.90
N GLY A 88 -23.06 14.26 5.28
CA GLY A 88 -21.95 14.88 5.99
C GLY A 88 -20.57 14.71 5.35
N PRO A 89 -19.51 15.09 6.10
CA PRO A 89 -18.12 14.95 5.68
C PRO A 89 -17.73 13.50 5.35
N ALA A 90 -16.66 13.34 4.57
CA ALA A 90 -16.12 12.02 4.22
C ALA A 90 -15.63 11.27 5.47
N SER A 91 -15.81 9.95 5.47
CA SER A 91 -15.36 9.05 6.53
C SER A 91 -15.10 7.65 5.96
N CYS A 92 -14.36 6.82 6.69
CA CYS A 92 -14.09 5.44 6.29
C CYS A 92 -15.31 4.52 6.33
N ASP A 93 -16.40 4.97 6.96
CA ASP A 93 -17.66 4.22 7.07
C ASP A 93 -18.62 4.52 5.90
N SER A 94 -18.32 5.55 5.11
CA SER A 94 -19.14 5.89 3.94
C SER A 94 -18.94 4.91 2.78
N THR A 95 -19.73 5.05 1.72
CA THR A 95 -19.59 4.19 0.54
C THR A 95 -18.31 4.54 -0.21
N PRO A 96 -17.40 3.59 -0.48
CA PRO A 96 -16.18 3.87 -1.21
C PRO A 96 -16.48 4.20 -2.67
N VAL A 97 -15.83 5.24 -3.18
CA VAL A 97 -15.81 5.61 -4.60
C VAL A 97 -14.80 4.77 -5.37
N TRP A 98 -13.77 4.29 -4.68
CA TRP A 98 -12.74 3.42 -5.23
C TRP A 98 -12.16 2.51 -4.15
N SER A 99 -11.69 1.34 -4.56
CA SER A 99 -11.02 0.37 -3.70
C SER A 99 -9.95 -0.39 -4.48
N ALA A 100 -8.87 -0.76 -3.80
CA ALA A 100 -7.90 -1.76 -4.24
C ALA A 100 -7.51 -2.66 -3.07
N ASP A 101 -7.05 -3.86 -3.41
CA ASP A 101 -6.52 -4.82 -2.44
C ASP A 101 -5.15 -4.34 -1.95
N LEU A 102 -4.97 -4.33 -0.64
CA LEU A 102 -3.70 -4.09 0.01
C LEU A 102 -3.23 -5.41 0.60
N SER A 103 -2.06 -5.89 0.19
CA SER A 103 -1.51 -7.15 0.72
C SER A 103 -1.52 -7.13 2.27
N PRO A 104 -2.00 -8.19 2.95
CA PRO A 104 -2.05 -8.25 4.43
C PRO A 104 -0.68 -8.15 5.10
N LEU A 105 0.38 -8.39 4.33
CA LEU A 105 1.77 -8.25 4.77
C LEU A 105 2.29 -6.81 4.71
N VAL A 106 1.52 -5.85 4.20
CA VAL A 106 1.91 -4.45 4.10
C VAL A 106 1.22 -3.65 5.19
N THR A 107 1.99 -3.00 6.05
CA THR A 107 1.49 -2.02 7.02
C THR A 107 1.80 -0.61 6.54
N VAL A 108 0.82 0.29 6.65
CA VAL A 108 1.00 1.73 6.38
C VAL A 108 1.18 2.44 7.71
N GLU A 109 2.28 3.17 7.85
CA GLU A 109 2.67 3.83 9.09
C GLU A 109 2.89 5.33 8.85
N ALA A 110 2.60 6.15 9.86
CA ALA A 110 2.99 7.54 9.92
C ALA A 110 3.67 7.76 11.28
N ASN A 111 4.86 8.36 11.29
CA ASN A 111 5.64 8.57 12.52
C ASN A 111 5.87 7.29 13.35
N GLY A 112 6.02 6.13 12.68
CA GLY A 112 6.24 4.83 13.31
C GLY A 112 4.99 4.20 13.94
N VAL A 113 3.79 4.72 13.66
CA VAL A 113 2.51 4.19 14.14
C VAL A 113 1.65 3.83 12.94
N ALA A 114 0.99 2.66 12.98
CA ALA A 114 0.05 2.25 11.94
C ALA A 114 -1.08 3.28 11.80
N VAL A 115 -1.33 3.73 10.57
CA VAL A 115 -2.33 4.74 10.27
C VAL A 115 -3.53 4.08 9.57
N GLY A 116 -4.72 4.35 10.07
CA GLY A 116 -5.96 3.80 9.50
C GLY A 116 -6.54 4.65 8.36
N CYS A 117 -6.12 5.92 8.25
CA CYS A 117 -6.68 6.82 7.25
C CYS A 117 -5.88 8.12 7.07
N LEU A 118 -6.14 8.82 5.96
CA LEU A 118 -5.75 10.18 5.65
C LEU A 118 -6.95 10.93 5.10
N CYS A 119 -7.30 12.08 5.70
CA CYS A 119 -8.41 12.90 5.24
C CYS A 119 -7.93 14.16 4.53
N MET A 120 -8.71 14.62 3.57
CA MET A 120 -8.43 15.81 2.78
C MET A 120 -9.58 16.81 2.83
N SER A 121 -9.26 18.07 3.08
CA SER A 121 -10.20 19.19 3.00
C SER A 121 -10.54 19.53 1.55
N ASN A 122 -11.57 20.35 1.35
CA ASN A 122 -11.97 20.88 0.04
C ASN A 122 -10.90 21.72 -0.69
N HIS A 123 -9.77 22.01 -0.03
CA HIS A 123 -8.60 22.65 -0.64
C HIS A 123 -7.52 21.64 -1.08
N GLY A 124 -7.79 20.34 -1.00
CA GLY A 124 -6.82 19.29 -1.34
C GLY A 124 -5.65 19.19 -0.35
N ARG A 125 -5.82 19.72 0.87
CA ARG A 125 -4.85 19.64 1.96
C ARG A 125 -5.27 18.59 2.97
N ILE A 126 -4.30 17.88 3.53
CA ILE A 126 -4.52 16.93 4.62
C ILE A 126 -5.15 17.67 5.82
N THR A 127 -6.16 17.07 6.41
CA THR A 127 -6.92 17.61 7.54
C THR A 127 -7.23 16.49 8.53
N GLN A 128 -7.31 16.82 9.82
CA GLN A 128 -7.80 15.93 10.88
C GLN A 128 -9.15 16.40 11.43
N VAL A 129 -9.79 17.34 10.73
CA VAL A 129 -11.06 17.95 11.14
C VAL A 129 -12.25 17.16 10.57
N GLY A 130 -13.15 16.73 11.45
CA GLY A 130 -14.37 15.98 11.13
C GLY A 130 -14.46 14.68 11.92
N ALA A 131 -15.68 14.21 12.21
CA ALA A 131 -15.95 13.09 13.12
C ALA A 131 -15.26 11.76 12.70
N GLY A 132 -14.96 11.58 11.41
CA GLY A 132 -14.25 10.41 10.87
C GLY A 132 -12.74 10.60 10.66
N CYS A 133 -12.17 11.75 11.02
CA CYS A 133 -10.81 12.14 10.63
C CYS A 133 -9.86 12.47 11.78
N VAL A 134 -10.35 12.43 13.03
CA VAL A 134 -9.57 12.81 14.22
C VAL A 134 -8.39 11.86 14.48
N SER A 135 -8.56 10.58 14.15
CA SER A 135 -7.52 9.54 14.30
C SER A 135 -6.70 9.30 13.01
N CYS A 136 -6.96 10.06 11.95
CA CYS A 136 -6.23 9.93 10.70
C CYS A 136 -4.85 10.61 10.78
N GLY A 137 -3.93 10.20 9.91
CA GLY A 137 -2.61 10.81 9.79
C GLY A 137 -2.71 12.30 9.44
N GLY A 138 -1.88 13.12 10.08
CA GLY A 138 -1.82 14.58 9.85
C GLY A 138 -0.77 15.02 8.83
N SER A 139 -0.01 14.08 8.26
CA SER A 139 1.13 14.35 7.36
C SER A 139 1.04 13.53 6.08
N GLY A 140 1.63 14.06 5.00
CA GLY A 140 1.75 13.36 3.71
C GLY A 140 2.89 12.35 3.64
N SER A 141 3.73 12.28 4.67
CA SER A 141 4.81 11.29 4.76
C SER A 141 4.27 10.00 5.39
N LEU A 142 4.32 8.91 4.62
CA LEU A 142 3.95 7.57 5.03
C LEU A 142 5.12 6.61 4.85
N LEU A 143 5.20 5.60 5.72
CA LEU A 143 6.13 4.49 5.61
C LEU A 143 5.33 3.21 5.35
N LEU A 144 5.63 2.56 4.24
CA LEU A 144 5.13 1.22 3.93
C LEU A 144 6.12 0.20 4.47
N ARG A 145 5.64 -0.78 5.24
CA ARG A 145 6.46 -1.85 5.81
C ARG A 145 5.94 -3.21 5.39
N SER A 146 6.83 -4.09 4.95
CA SER A 146 6.50 -5.47 4.63
C SER A 146 7.66 -6.39 5.01
N GLY A 147 7.45 -7.28 5.97
CA GLY A 147 8.51 -8.09 6.55
C GLY A 147 9.62 -7.21 7.15
N GLY A 148 10.86 -7.37 6.68
CA GLY A 148 12.02 -6.56 7.09
C GLY A 148 12.31 -5.34 6.21
N GLU A 149 11.55 -5.15 5.12
CA GLU A 149 11.76 -4.07 4.15
C GLU A 149 10.80 -2.90 4.43
N THR A 150 11.29 -1.68 4.19
CA THR A 150 10.51 -0.46 4.35
C THR A 150 10.64 0.45 3.13
N LYS A 151 9.60 1.25 2.86
CA LYS A 151 9.60 2.23 1.78
C LYS A 151 8.91 3.51 2.25
N ASN A 152 9.63 4.62 2.18
CA ASN A 152 9.06 5.94 2.47
C ASN A 152 8.34 6.49 1.24
N VAL A 153 7.15 7.03 1.45
CA VAL A 153 6.29 7.62 0.43
C VAL A 153 5.90 9.03 0.87
N GLU A 154 6.19 10.01 0.02
CA GLU A 154 5.90 11.43 0.28
C GLU A 154 4.75 11.90 -0.64
N LEU A 155 3.63 12.26 -0.02
CA LEU A 155 2.41 12.69 -0.70
C LEU A 155 2.28 14.23 -0.60
N LEU A 156 2.67 14.93 -1.67
CA LEU A 156 2.69 16.39 -1.78
C LEU A 156 1.37 17.02 -2.26
#